data_AF-A0A8S3WXE1-F1
#
_entry.id   AF-A0A8S3WXE1-F1
#
_cell.length_a   1.000
_cell.length_b   1.000
_cell.length_c   1.000
_cell.angle_alpha   90.00
_cell.angle_beta   90.00
_cell.angle_gamma   90.00
#
_symmetry.space_group_name_H-M   'P 1'
#
loop_
_entity.id
_entity.type
_entity.pdbx_description
1 polymer ?
#
loop_
_entity_poly.entity_id
_entity_poly.type
_entity_poly.pdbx_seq_one_letter_code
_entity_poly.pdbx_strand_id
1 'polypeptide(L)'
;MKRHLIQCINCPEEWKRQIRATGSEGRNTQNKENENPLEPNVPSENAQNSTDLPQTPLSDGIKENLHTLLAKAVYVTGTPLSMVEHPLWINFFEKLQPQYKLPSRKTISTTILEKTYNSMHRELKEDLMTQKCLHLLLDGWSNYRNEEVTIVENAVKEKILENVDQRIQMCLKPIHYAAYLLDPAEQGAELDQNQN
;
A
#
# COMPACT_ATOMS: atom_id res chain seq x y z
N MET A 1 12.96 -12.40 7.17
CA MET A 1 12.04 -13.06 6.21
C MET A 1 12.50 -14.47 5.82
N LYS A 2 13.73 -14.67 5.30
CA LYS A 2 14.24 -16.01 4.92
C LYS A 2 14.11 -17.07 6.02
N ARG A 3 14.40 -16.72 7.29
CA ARG A 3 14.24 -17.62 8.46
C ARG A 3 12.80 -18.07 8.69
N HIS A 4 11.82 -17.17 8.51
CA HIS A 4 10.40 -17.49 8.64
C HIS A 4 9.94 -18.45 7.55
N LEU A 5 10.37 -18.26 6.29
CA LEU A 5 9.98 -19.15 5.19
C LEU A 5 10.49 -20.58 5.34
N ILE A 6 11.69 -20.75 5.91
CA ILE A 6 12.24 -22.07 6.23
C ILE A 6 11.40 -22.79 7.30
N GLN A 7 10.79 -22.04 8.22
CA GLN A 7 10.03 -22.54 9.36
C GLN A 7 8.50 -22.53 9.12
N CYS A 8 8.04 -22.02 7.97
CA CYS A 8 6.63 -21.87 7.67
C CYS A 8 6.00 -23.21 7.27
N ILE A 9 4.90 -23.59 7.95
CA ILE A 9 4.14 -24.81 7.68
C ILE A 9 3.54 -24.80 6.27
N ASN A 10 3.01 -23.65 5.84
CA ASN A 10 2.30 -23.48 4.56
C ASN A 10 3.25 -23.18 3.37
N CYS A 11 4.56 -23.18 3.56
CA CYS A 11 5.51 -22.97 2.46
C CYS A 11 5.75 -24.30 1.71
N PRO A 12 5.60 -24.35 0.38
CA PRO A 12 5.88 -25.55 -0.41
C PRO A 12 7.31 -26.08 -0.18
N GLU A 13 7.48 -27.41 -0.11
CA GLU A 13 8.77 -28.02 0.22
C GLU A 13 9.87 -27.74 -0.83
N GLU A 14 9.50 -27.63 -2.10
CA GLU A 14 10.40 -27.22 -3.19
C GLU A 14 11.08 -25.88 -2.87
N TRP A 15 10.31 -24.94 -2.34
CA TRP A 15 10.78 -23.62 -1.98
C TRP A 15 11.65 -23.60 -0.73
N LYS A 16 11.34 -24.42 0.27
CA LYS A 16 12.22 -24.59 1.44
C LYS A 16 13.59 -25.13 1.02
N ARG A 17 13.67 -26.02 0.03
CA ARG A 17 14.94 -26.56 -0.50
C ARG A 17 15.76 -25.48 -1.21
N GLN A 18 15.14 -24.68 -2.09
CA GLN A 18 15.82 -23.59 -2.81
C GLN A 18 16.38 -22.50 -1.87
N ILE A 19 15.62 -22.13 -0.83
CA ILE A 19 16.07 -21.13 0.16
C ILE A 19 17.25 -21.65 1.01
N ARG A 20 17.28 -22.96 1.30
CA ARG A 20 18.41 -23.59 2.01
C ARG A 20 19.67 -23.67 1.14
N ALA A 21 19.53 -23.98 -0.15
CA ALA A 21 20.65 -24.06 -1.10
C ALA A 21 21.32 -22.70 -1.37
N THR A 22 20.55 -21.62 -1.44
CA THR A 22 21.08 -20.25 -1.61
C THR A 22 21.78 -19.70 -0.37
N GLY A 23 21.75 -20.42 0.76
CA GLY A 23 22.43 -20.05 2.01
C GLY A 23 23.90 -20.48 2.11
N SER A 24 24.38 -21.36 1.23
CA SER A 24 25.73 -21.95 1.29
C SER A 24 26.78 -21.28 0.39
N GLU A 25 26.41 -20.37 -0.51
CA GLU A 25 27.34 -19.77 -1.49
C GLU A 25 28.05 -18.48 -1.01
N GLY A 26 28.30 -18.36 0.30
CA GLY A 26 28.90 -17.17 0.89
C GLY A 26 30.11 -17.45 1.78
N ARG A 27 31.22 -17.94 1.22
CA ARG A 27 32.61 -17.78 1.72
C ARG A 27 33.66 -18.40 0.77
N ASN A 28 34.32 -17.53 -0.01
CA ASN A 28 35.72 -17.54 -0.50
C ASN A 28 36.47 -18.87 -0.71
N THR A 29 37.01 -19.13 -1.91
CA THR A 29 38.47 -19.00 -2.19
C THR A 29 38.80 -19.03 -3.69
N GLN A 30 39.94 -18.42 -4.00
CA GLN A 30 40.59 -18.21 -5.29
C GLN A 30 40.99 -19.50 -6.04
N ASN A 31 41.13 -19.34 -7.36
CA ASN A 31 42.12 -19.91 -8.28
C ASN A 31 42.53 -21.39 -8.10
N LYS A 32 42.30 -22.19 -9.15
CA LYS A 32 43.32 -23.08 -9.71
C LYS A 32 43.03 -23.36 -11.18
N GLU A 33 44.04 -23.07 -11.99
CA GLU A 33 44.16 -23.37 -13.42
C GLU A 33 44.31 -24.88 -13.65
N ASN A 34 43.89 -25.28 -14.87
CA ASN A 34 44.39 -26.36 -15.72
C ASN A 34 44.54 -27.79 -15.14
N GLU A 35 43.77 -28.72 -15.69
CA GLU A 35 44.30 -29.76 -16.59
C GLU A 35 43.15 -30.57 -17.24
N ASN A 36 43.28 -30.81 -18.54
CA ASN A 36 42.43 -31.65 -19.38
C ASN A 36 43.23 -32.93 -19.68
N PRO A 37 42.63 -34.14 -19.75
CA PRO A 37 42.56 -34.76 -21.09
C PRO A 37 41.40 -35.76 -21.37
N LEU A 38 40.92 -35.65 -22.62
CA LEU A 38 40.51 -36.72 -23.57
C LEU A 38 39.18 -37.48 -23.37
N GLU A 39 38.21 -37.16 -24.24
CA GLU A 39 37.03 -37.98 -24.60
C GLU A 39 37.31 -39.00 -25.71
N PRO A 40 36.37 -39.95 -25.93
CA PRO A 40 35.98 -40.34 -27.29
C PRO A 40 34.47 -40.18 -27.59
N ASN A 41 34.22 -39.64 -28.79
CA ASN A 41 32.97 -39.35 -29.51
C ASN A 41 31.91 -40.49 -29.59
N VAL A 42 30.62 -40.12 -29.51
CA VAL A 42 29.49 -40.75 -30.23
C VAL A 42 28.48 -39.67 -30.68
N PRO A 43 27.84 -39.73 -31.88
CA PRO A 43 27.19 -38.57 -32.52
C PRO A 43 25.68 -38.39 -32.22
N SER A 44 25.31 -37.12 -32.02
CA SER A 44 24.16 -36.34 -32.52
C SER A 44 22.73 -36.93 -32.51
N GLU A 45 21.80 -36.22 -31.84
CA GLU A 45 20.62 -35.66 -32.53
C GLU A 45 20.08 -34.42 -31.80
N ASN A 46 19.89 -33.35 -32.58
CA ASN A 46 19.60 -31.98 -32.19
C ASN A 46 18.11 -31.74 -31.91
N ALA A 47 17.81 -30.96 -30.86
CA ALA A 47 16.72 -29.99 -30.88
C ALA A 47 17.09 -28.80 -29.98
N GLN A 48 17.83 -27.86 -30.59
CA GLN A 48 18.02 -26.52 -30.04
C GLN A 48 16.66 -25.80 -29.98
N ASN A 49 16.32 -25.26 -28.82
CA ASN A 49 15.42 -24.10 -28.71
C ASN A 49 15.94 -23.19 -27.60
N SER A 50 17.10 -22.58 -27.85
CA SER A 50 17.48 -21.33 -27.21
C SER A 50 16.75 -20.21 -27.94
N THR A 51 15.55 -19.84 -27.49
CA THR A 51 15.04 -18.49 -27.72
C THR A 51 15.67 -17.57 -26.67
N ASP A 52 16.96 -17.31 -26.82
CA ASP A 52 17.59 -16.16 -26.17
C ASP A 52 17.10 -14.92 -26.92
N LEU A 53 15.97 -14.37 -26.48
CA LEU A 53 15.57 -13.04 -26.90
C LEU A 53 16.69 -12.07 -26.46
N PRO A 54 17.15 -11.16 -27.35
CA PRO A 54 18.08 -10.11 -26.95
C PRO A 54 17.49 -9.33 -25.77
N GLN A 55 18.12 -9.44 -24.59
CA GLN A 55 17.73 -8.68 -23.40
C GLN A 55 18.14 -7.22 -23.60
N THR A 56 17.36 -6.46 -24.38
CA THR A 56 17.51 -5.01 -24.44
C THR A 56 17.24 -4.44 -23.05
N PRO A 57 18.06 -3.53 -22.51
CA PRO A 57 17.80 -2.95 -21.19
C PRO A 57 16.46 -2.20 -21.20
N LEU A 58 15.63 -2.46 -20.17
CA LEU A 58 14.33 -1.81 -20.01
C LEU A 58 14.52 -0.29 -19.99
N SER A 59 13.80 0.44 -20.85
CA SER A 59 13.82 1.90 -20.86
C SER A 59 13.45 2.45 -19.48
N ASP A 60 14.18 3.47 -19.02
CA ASP A 60 13.95 4.11 -17.72
C ASP A 60 12.50 4.59 -17.55
N GLY A 61 11.87 5.07 -18.63
CA GLY A 61 10.47 5.49 -18.60
C GLY A 61 9.49 4.35 -18.30
N ILE A 62 9.74 3.16 -18.86
CA ILE A 62 8.90 1.98 -18.60
C ILE A 62 9.10 1.50 -17.15
N LYS A 63 10.35 1.51 -16.67
CA LYS A 63 10.68 1.13 -15.30
C LYS A 63 9.98 2.04 -14.27
N GLU A 64 10.01 3.34 -14.51
CA GLU A 64 9.34 4.32 -13.65
C GLU A 64 7.81 4.14 -13.64
N ASN A 65 7.22 3.85 -14.80
CA ASN A 65 5.80 3.54 -14.89
C ASN A 65 5.44 2.27 -14.10
N LEU A 66 6.25 1.20 -14.18
CA LEU A 66 6.05 -0.01 -13.38
C LEU A 66 6.17 0.26 -11.88
N HIS A 67 7.12 1.08 -11.44
CA HIS A 67 7.22 1.51 -10.04
C HIS A 67 5.97 2.28 -9.59
N THR A 68 5.43 3.16 -10.45
CA THR A 68 4.21 3.91 -10.16
C THR A 68 3.00 2.99 -10.03
N LEU A 69 2.84 2.02 -10.93
CA LEU A 69 1.77 1.01 -10.87
C LEU A 69 1.86 0.15 -9.61
N LEU A 70 3.07 -0.28 -9.26
CA LEU A 70 3.32 -1.04 -8.03
C LEU A 70 2.93 -0.22 -6.79
N ALA A 71 3.32 1.06 -6.74
CA ALA A 71 2.97 1.95 -5.62
C ALA A 71 1.46 2.17 -5.50
N LYS A 72 0.75 2.39 -6.61
CA LYS A 72 -0.71 2.49 -6.62
C LYS A 72 -1.37 1.22 -6.09
N ALA A 73 -0.91 0.05 -6.53
CA ALA A 73 -1.43 -1.23 -6.05
C ALA A 73 -1.21 -1.39 -4.54
N VAL A 74 -0.03 -1.04 -4.03
CA VAL A 74 0.29 -1.06 -2.59
C VAL A 74 -0.64 -0.15 -1.80
N TYR A 75 -0.87 1.09 -2.25
CA TYR A 75 -1.76 2.04 -1.58
C TYR A 75 -3.20 1.53 -1.50
N VAL A 76 -3.76 1.08 -2.62
CA VAL A 76 -5.18 0.69 -2.70
C VAL A 76 -5.45 -0.59 -1.91
N THR A 77 -4.51 -1.53 -1.90
CA THR A 77 -4.71 -2.84 -1.25
C THR A 77 -4.20 -2.92 0.18
N GLY A 78 -3.46 -1.92 0.65
CA GLY A 78 -2.77 -1.99 1.94
C GLY A 78 -1.72 -3.10 2.00
N THR A 79 -1.15 -3.49 0.85
CA THR A 79 -0.17 -4.59 0.79
C THR A 79 1.07 -4.26 1.64
N PRO A 80 1.54 -5.20 2.49
CA PRO A 80 2.73 -4.96 3.30
C PRO A 80 3.96 -4.78 2.41
N LEU A 81 4.78 -3.76 2.69
CA LEU A 81 5.99 -3.44 1.90
C LEU A 81 7.03 -4.55 1.89
N SER A 82 6.94 -5.48 2.83
CA SER A 82 7.75 -6.70 2.88
C SER A 82 7.51 -7.63 1.69
N MET A 83 6.38 -7.49 0.98
CA MET A 83 6.02 -8.29 -0.20
C MET A 83 7.11 -8.27 -1.28
N VAL A 84 7.70 -7.10 -1.53
CA VAL A 84 8.68 -6.91 -2.62
C VAL A 84 10.04 -7.55 -2.36
N GLU A 85 10.32 -7.94 -1.12
CA GLU A 85 11.54 -8.65 -0.73
C GLU A 85 11.28 -10.15 -0.50
N HIS A 86 10.05 -10.58 -0.70
CA HIS A 86 9.66 -11.96 -0.48
C HIS A 86 10.06 -12.83 -1.68
N PRO A 87 10.81 -13.94 -1.48
CA PRO A 87 11.34 -14.75 -2.57
C PRO A 87 10.29 -15.23 -3.58
N LEU A 88 9.10 -15.66 -3.12
CA LEU A 88 8.01 -16.07 -4.02
C LEU A 88 7.58 -14.94 -4.96
N TRP A 89 7.49 -13.71 -4.44
CA TRP A 89 7.09 -12.55 -5.22
C TRP A 89 8.22 -12.13 -6.16
N ILE A 90 9.46 -12.16 -5.71
CA ILE A 90 10.63 -11.90 -6.56
C ILE A 90 10.65 -12.86 -7.75
N ASN A 91 10.57 -14.18 -7.52
CA ASN A 91 10.57 -15.15 -8.61
C ASN A 91 9.35 -15.00 -9.53
N PHE A 92 8.20 -14.61 -9.00
CA PHE A 92 7.01 -14.33 -9.81
C PHE A 92 7.25 -13.16 -10.76
N PHE A 93 7.77 -12.03 -10.26
CA PHE A 93 8.05 -10.85 -11.08
C PHE A 93 9.22 -11.07 -12.04
N GLU A 94 10.26 -11.82 -11.65
CA GLU A 94 11.36 -12.21 -12.54
C GLU A 94 10.86 -13.07 -13.71
N LYS A 95 9.90 -13.97 -13.49
CA LYS A 95 9.27 -14.75 -14.57
C LYS A 95 8.37 -13.91 -15.47
N LEU A 96 7.70 -12.89 -14.93
CA LEU A 96 6.85 -11.98 -15.72
C LEU A 96 7.67 -11.01 -16.56
N GLN A 97 8.69 -10.39 -15.97
CA GLN A 97 9.56 -9.45 -16.66
C GLN A 97 11.00 -9.51 -16.10
N PRO A 98 11.86 -10.34 -16.70
CA PRO A 98 13.22 -10.60 -16.20
C PRO A 98 14.11 -9.35 -16.07
N GLN A 99 13.89 -8.34 -16.92
CA GLN A 99 14.68 -7.12 -16.92
C GLN A 99 14.28 -6.14 -15.81
N TYR A 100 13.09 -6.32 -15.22
CA TYR A 100 12.59 -5.46 -14.17
C TYR A 100 12.97 -6.00 -12.80
N LYS A 101 13.97 -5.36 -12.18
CA LYS A 101 14.33 -5.65 -10.78
C LYS A 101 13.37 -4.92 -9.85
N LEU A 102 12.72 -5.68 -8.97
CA LEU A 102 11.88 -5.11 -7.93
C LEU A 102 12.69 -4.12 -7.06
N PRO A 103 12.10 -2.96 -6.72
CA PRO A 103 12.73 -2.01 -5.83
C PRO A 103 12.79 -2.56 -4.40
N SER A 104 13.78 -2.12 -3.63
CA SER A 104 13.87 -2.48 -2.21
C SER A 104 12.72 -1.88 -1.42
N ARG A 105 12.38 -2.50 -0.27
CA ARG A 105 11.36 -1.97 0.65
C ARG A 105 11.68 -0.54 1.10
N LYS A 106 12.96 -0.22 1.29
CA LYS A 106 13.41 1.14 1.63
C LYS A 106 13.08 2.11 0.50
N THR A 107 13.47 1.79 -0.72
CA THR A 107 13.21 2.60 -1.92
C THR A 107 11.72 2.83 -2.15
N ILE A 108 10.90 1.80 -1.96
CA ILE A 108 9.44 1.92 -2.04
C ILE A 108 8.94 2.89 -0.97
N SER A 109 9.28 2.61 0.29
CA SER A 109 8.78 3.36 1.44
C SER A 109 9.16 4.85 1.39
N THR A 110 10.35 5.18 0.91
CA THR A 110 10.85 6.56 0.95
C THR A 110 10.58 7.30 -0.34
N THR A 111 10.86 6.72 -1.50
CA THR A 111 10.94 7.49 -2.75
C THR A 111 9.72 7.26 -3.63
N ILE A 112 9.39 5.98 -3.90
CA ILE A 112 8.34 5.65 -4.87
C ILE A 112 6.96 5.99 -4.31
N LEU A 113 6.69 5.63 -3.06
CA LEU A 113 5.42 5.94 -2.40
C LEU A 113 5.22 7.44 -2.23
N GLU A 114 6.25 8.18 -1.81
CA GLU A 114 6.17 9.63 -1.63
C GLU A 114 5.92 10.34 -2.97
N LYS A 115 6.66 9.97 -4.02
CA LYS A 115 6.46 10.52 -5.37
C LYS A 115 5.05 10.26 -5.89
N THR A 116 4.56 9.03 -5.73
CA THR A 116 3.21 8.64 -6.18
C THR A 116 2.14 9.37 -5.37
N TYR A 117 2.31 9.48 -4.05
CA TYR A 117 1.43 10.25 -3.18
C TYR A 117 1.37 11.71 -3.60
N ASN A 118 2.51 12.36 -3.82
CA ASN A 118 2.56 13.77 -4.20
C ASN A 118 1.88 14.02 -5.56
N SER A 119 2.01 13.09 -6.52
CA SER A 119 1.27 13.19 -7.79
C SER A 119 -0.24 13.06 -7.58
N MET A 120 -0.68 12.01 -6.88
CA MET A 120 -2.09 11.77 -6.60
C MET A 120 -2.71 12.89 -5.77
N HIS A 121 -1.98 13.42 -4.80
CA HIS A 121 -2.41 14.52 -3.95
C HIS A 121 -2.60 15.80 -4.78
N ARG A 122 -1.69 16.10 -5.72
CA ARG A 122 -1.82 17.25 -6.62
C ARG A 122 -3.05 17.10 -7.52
N GLU A 123 -3.20 15.96 -8.17
CA GLU A 123 -4.35 15.64 -9.04
C GLU A 123 -5.67 15.79 -8.25
N LEU A 124 -5.74 15.18 -7.06
CA LEU A 124 -6.91 15.29 -6.19
C LEU A 124 -7.19 16.73 -5.75
N LYS A 125 -6.14 17.50 -5.44
CA LYS A 125 -6.28 18.90 -5.04
C LYS A 125 -6.82 19.76 -6.18
N GLU A 126 -6.34 19.54 -7.40
CA GLU A 126 -6.85 20.20 -8.60
C GLU A 126 -8.33 19.86 -8.81
N ASP A 127 -8.68 18.57 -8.74
CA ASP A 127 -10.07 18.11 -8.84
C ASP A 127 -10.96 18.77 -7.79
N LEU A 128 -10.54 18.80 -6.52
CA LEU A 128 -11.29 19.42 -5.42
C LEU A 128 -11.50 20.93 -5.64
N MET A 129 -10.52 21.65 -6.17
CA MET A 129 -10.63 23.09 -6.45
C MET A 129 -11.62 23.41 -7.57
N THR A 130 -11.90 22.46 -8.47
CA THR A 130 -12.89 22.63 -9.54
C THR A 130 -14.32 22.34 -9.09
N GLN A 131 -14.51 21.64 -7.97
CA GLN A 131 -15.85 21.26 -7.51
C GLN A 131 -16.58 22.44 -6.88
N LYS A 132 -17.85 22.65 -7.28
CA LYS A 132 -18.73 23.69 -6.71
C LYS A 132 -19.34 23.30 -5.37
N CYS A 133 -19.52 22.00 -5.15
CA CYS A 133 -20.17 21.47 -3.96
C CYS A 133 -19.37 20.26 -3.47
N LEU A 134 -19.01 20.29 -2.19
CA LEU A 134 -18.32 19.20 -1.51
C LEU A 134 -19.21 18.71 -0.37
N HIS A 135 -19.32 17.40 -0.22
CA HIS A 135 -19.93 16.76 0.94
C HIS A 135 -18.83 16.14 1.79
N LEU A 136 -18.80 16.48 3.08
CA LEU A 136 -17.81 15.98 4.02
C LEU A 136 -18.52 15.07 5.00
N LEU A 137 -18.21 13.78 4.96
CA LEU A 137 -18.68 12.81 5.95
C LEU A 137 -17.58 12.64 7.00
N LEU A 138 -17.89 12.95 8.24
CA LEU A 138 -16.99 12.76 9.36
C LEU A 138 -17.36 11.45 10.07
N ASP A 139 -16.38 10.57 10.21
CA ASP A 139 -16.48 9.35 11.02
C ASP A 139 -15.49 9.45 12.19
N GLY A 140 -15.90 8.93 13.33
CA GLY A 140 -15.13 9.01 14.57
C GLY A 140 -15.56 7.92 15.54
N TRP A 141 -14.58 7.34 16.22
CA TRP A 141 -14.81 6.34 17.26
C TRP A 141 -13.96 6.65 18.49
N SER A 142 -14.37 6.15 19.64
CA SER A 142 -13.54 6.10 20.84
C SER A 142 -12.85 4.74 20.94
N ASN A 143 -11.62 4.72 21.41
CA ASN A 143 -10.96 3.46 21.74
C ASN A 143 -11.44 2.91 23.10
N TYR A 144 -10.96 1.73 23.50
CA TYR A 144 -11.33 1.12 24.78
C TYR A 144 -10.87 1.92 26.02
N ARG A 145 -9.99 2.93 25.84
CA ARG A 145 -9.58 3.88 26.87
C ARG A 145 -10.38 5.19 26.83
N ASN A 146 -11.45 5.22 26.03
CA ASN A 146 -12.29 6.39 25.79
C ASN A 146 -11.53 7.60 25.21
N GLU A 147 -10.41 7.36 24.53
CA GLU A 147 -9.69 8.39 23.78
C GLU A 147 -10.35 8.54 22.41
N GLU A 148 -10.67 9.78 22.02
CA GLU A 148 -11.26 10.12 20.73
C GLU A 148 -10.24 9.82 19.61
N VAL A 149 -10.63 9.03 18.62
CA VAL A 149 -9.87 8.82 17.39
C VAL A 149 -10.61 9.54 16.28
N THR A 150 -10.12 10.73 15.91
CA THR A 150 -10.70 11.56 14.85
C THR A 150 -9.86 11.51 13.59
N ILE A 151 -10.54 11.65 12.45
CA ILE A 151 -9.89 11.84 11.13
C ILE A 151 -9.44 13.31 10.95
N VAL A 152 -10.01 14.22 11.73
CA VAL A 152 -9.79 15.66 11.64
C VAL A 152 -8.98 16.16 12.82
N GLU A 153 -7.92 16.90 12.53
CA GLU A 153 -7.11 17.58 13.54
C GLU A 153 -7.94 18.63 14.31
N ASN A 154 -7.73 18.74 15.62
CA ASN A 154 -8.53 19.60 16.49
C ASN A 154 -8.60 21.07 16.00
N ALA A 155 -7.51 21.63 15.49
CA ALA A 155 -7.49 22.99 14.96
C ALA A 155 -8.39 23.17 13.72
N VAL A 156 -8.53 22.13 12.90
CA VAL A 156 -9.40 22.14 11.71
C VAL A 156 -10.87 21.90 12.11
N LYS A 157 -11.10 21.12 13.18
CA LYS A 157 -12.44 20.84 13.73
C LYS A 157 -13.17 22.13 14.09
N GLU A 158 -12.51 23.07 14.77
CA GLU A 158 -13.11 24.37 15.13
C GLU A 158 -13.58 25.15 13.90
N LYS A 159 -12.74 25.20 12.85
CA LYS A 159 -13.09 25.91 11.61
C LYS A 159 -14.22 25.24 10.84
N ILE A 160 -14.31 23.91 10.87
CA ILE A 160 -15.43 23.18 10.28
C ILE A 160 -16.72 23.50 11.05
N LEU A 161 -16.67 23.47 12.39
CA LEU A 161 -17.82 23.82 13.23
C LEU A 161 -18.30 25.25 12.95
N GLU A 162 -17.40 26.22 12.86
CA GLU A 162 -17.75 27.61 12.53
C GLU A 162 -18.46 27.73 11.17
N ASN A 163 -17.96 27.04 10.14
CA ASN A 163 -18.60 27.03 8.82
C ASN A 163 -19.98 26.33 8.85
N VAL A 164 -20.13 25.27 9.66
CA VAL A 164 -21.41 24.59 9.86
C VAL A 164 -22.40 25.52 10.55
N ASP A 165 -21.99 26.21 11.61
CA ASP A 165 -22.83 27.18 12.33
C ASP A 165 -23.29 28.33 11.43
N GLN A 166 -22.38 28.89 10.61
CA GLN A 166 -22.74 29.91 9.61
C GLN A 166 -23.79 29.38 8.64
N ARG A 167 -23.65 28.14 8.17
CA ARG A 167 -24.62 27.51 7.26
C ARG A 167 -25.96 27.25 7.94
N ILE A 168 -25.94 26.81 9.19
CA ILE A 168 -27.15 26.65 10.01
C ILE A 168 -27.87 27.99 10.12
N GLN A 169 -27.17 29.09 10.38
CA GLN A 169 -27.78 30.43 10.45
C GLN A 169 -28.36 30.88 9.10
N MET A 170 -27.75 30.50 7.97
CA MET A 170 -28.32 30.79 6.65
C MET A 170 -29.58 29.97 6.33
N CYS A 171 -29.66 28.73 6.83
CA CYS A 171 -30.74 27.80 6.53
C CYS A 171 -31.89 27.86 7.55
N LEU A 172 -31.60 28.13 8.82
CA LEU A 172 -32.59 28.22 9.89
C LEU A 172 -33.12 29.65 10.04
N LYS A 173 -34.42 29.80 9.85
CA LYS A 173 -35.14 31.05 10.07
C LYS A 173 -35.70 31.08 11.50
N PRO A 174 -36.08 32.25 12.04
CA PRO A 174 -36.71 32.35 13.36
C PRO A 174 -37.91 31.42 13.56
N ILE A 175 -38.66 31.12 12.49
CA ILE A 175 -39.78 30.18 12.53
C ILE A 175 -39.35 28.73 12.79
N HIS A 176 -38.19 28.27 12.31
CA HIS A 176 -37.69 26.93 12.61
C HIS A 176 -37.28 26.82 14.08
N TYR A 177 -36.68 27.89 14.64
CA TYR A 177 -36.36 27.99 16.06
C TYR A 177 -37.63 28.01 16.93
N ALA A 178 -38.62 28.81 16.54
CA ALA A 178 -39.91 28.84 17.24
C ALA A 178 -40.62 27.48 17.18
N ALA A 179 -40.61 26.81 16.03
CA ALA A 179 -41.19 25.47 15.90
C ALA A 179 -40.49 24.45 16.81
N TYR A 180 -39.16 24.48 16.90
CA TYR A 180 -38.39 23.64 17.81
C TYR A 180 -38.73 23.91 19.29
N LEU A 181 -38.78 25.19 19.70
CA LEU A 181 -39.11 25.57 21.09
C LEU A 181 -40.55 25.23 21.51
N LEU A 182 -41.46 25.17 20.53
CA LEU A 182 -42.86 24.83 20.73
C LEU A 182 -43.13 23.33 20.58
N ASP A 183 -42.11 22.52 20.27
CA ASP A 183 -42.25 21.07 20.15
C ASP A 183 -42.44 20.45 21.55
N PRO A 184 -43.62 19.85 21.84
CA PRO A 184 -43.89 19.24 23.14
C PRO A 184 -42.97 18.06 23.47
N ALA A 185 -42.31 17.45 22.46
CA ALA A 185 -41.37 16.36 22.68
C ALA A 185 -40.03 16.82 23.26
N GLU A 186 -39.64 18.08 23.03
CA GLU A 186 -38.37 18.67 23.51
C GLU A 186 -38.53 19.34 24.88
N GLN A 187 -39.75 19.72 25.25
CA GLN A 187 -40.10 20.07 26.63
C GLN A 187 -40.18 18.78 27.43
N GLY A 188 -39.02 18.27 27.85
CA GLY A 188 -38.92 17.08 28.68
C GLY A 188 -39.93 17.12 29.85
N ALA A 189 -40.59 16.00 30.13
CA ALA A 189 -41.35 15.87 31.36
C ALA A 189 -40.36 16.04 32.54
N GLU A 190 -40.53 17.08 33.35
CA GLU A 190 -39.87 17.13 34.65
C GLU A 190 -40.35 15.91 35.43
N LEU A 191 -39.45 14.95 35.65
CA LEU A 191 -39.71 13.85 36.57
C LEU A 191 -39.76 14.46 37.98
N ASP A 192 -40.96 14.46 38.56
CA ASP A 192 -41.18 14.89 39.94
C ASP A 192 -40.18 14.20 40.87
N GLN A 193 -39.36 15.00 41.57
CA GLN A 193 -38.35 14.51 42.53
C GLN A 193 -38.96 13.84 43.78
N ASN A 194 -40.28 13.63 43.80
CA ASN A 194 -41.03 13.12 44.95
C ASN A 194 -41.63 11.72 44.74
N GLN A 195 -41.18 10.95 43.75
CA GLN A 195 -41.51 9.52 43.69
C GLN A 195 -40.36 8.69 44.24
N ASN A 196 -40.23 8.71 45.58
CA ASN A 196 -39.61 7.65 46.38
C ASN A 196 -40.69 6.62 46.75
#